data_AF-R6DJ54-F1
#
_entry.id   AF-R6DJ54-F1
#
_cell.length_a   1.000
_cell.length_b   1.000
_cell.length_c   1.000
_cell.angle_alpha   90.00
_cell.angle_beta   90.00
_cell.angle_gamma   90.00
#
_symmetry.space_group_name_H-M   'P 1'
#
loop_
_entity.id
_entity.type
_entity.pdbx_description
1 polymer ?
#
loop_
_entity_poly.entity_id
_entity_poly.type
_entity_poly.pdbx_seq_one_letter_code
_entity_poly.pdbx_strand_id
1 'polypeptide(L)'
;MMSYIPNILIAILSSFFQNMAYTGTLVYIANHSIKRIFTRRFVLCFIIYTLAIYFLQITNEHFMLFSLFIEFFFLTVIAFFNSERNITQSLFLSIIDFVVISLIQTVFLVPFSLCFSVDTNDITSVPLCFVMILTFIAVILLFSFTPILKYIEKAMHFSYAAAIFFLLAVIIILLYILITKSEFDMLIPASTALAIGIFLLVFFLYQSMTGYKKKQELDDYTTYIPVLNRLIEDIQKKQDIYNDQLLSISQALEEKDDNTLKEVLHEITEYNISQKISYQFLHLQNRLLAGLMYAKTTAAKEKKLRFDITISDYTCPCHCTDIELVDLVGILIDNAIDASHENDTIFITIDRMQDRFLFRIENPGPKADSAFLSKIFRPGYTTKEHSIGHGVGLSILRKTIQKYHGDVIVSNTAHHNINNKTYLCMEIHI
;
A
#
# COMPACT_ATOMS: atom_id res chain seq x y z
N MET A 1 -46.45 -45.53 -2.68
CA MET A 1 -45.36 -45.61 -1.68
C MET A 1 -44.00 -45.95 -2.30
N MET A 2 -43.91 -46.82 -3.33
CA MET A 2 -42.63 -47.17 -3.99
C MET A 2 -41.98 -46.07 -4.85
N SER A 3 -42.71 -45.06 -5.37
CA SER A 3 -42.10 -43.95 -6.15
C SER A 3 -41.60 -42.78 -5.31
N TYR A 4 -41.88 -42.75 -4.00
CA TYR A 4 -41.45 -41.66 -3.12
C TYR A 4 -40.00 -41.84 -2.64
N ILE A 5 -39.58 -43.08 -2.39
CA ILE A 5 -38.24 -43.39 -1.90
C ILE A 5 -37.15 -42.99 -2.91
N PRO A 6 -37.27 -43.30 -4.22
CA PRO A 6 -36.30 -42.86 -5.22
C PRO A 6 -36.21 -41.33 -5.34
N ASN A 7 -37.34 -40.63 -5.30
CA ASN A 7 -37.38 -39.17 -5.43
C ASN A 7 -36.73 -38.46 -4.23
N ILE A 8 -36.97 -38.97 -3.01
CA ILE A 8 -36.31 -38.48 -1.80
C ILE A 8 -34.80 -38.72 -1.87
N LEU A 9 -34.37 -39.90 -2.33
CA LEU A 9 -32.95 -40.23 -2.48
C LEU A 9 -32.27 -39.30 -3.49
N ILE A 10 -32.91 -39.02 -4.62
CA ILE A 10 -32.41 -38.11 -5.65
C ILE A 10 -32.28 -36.69 -5.10
N ALA A 11 -33.28 -36.20 -4.37
CA ALA A 11 -33.24 -34.86 -3.77
C ALA A 11 -32.15 -34.70 -2.69
N ILE A 12 -31.92 -35.74 -1.89
CA ILE A 12 -30.82 -35.75 -0.91
C ILE A 12 -29.47 -35.73 -1.63
N LEU A 13 -29.33 -36.54 -2.68
CA LEU A 13 -28.08 -36.65 -3.43
C LEU A 13 -27.75 -35.34 -4.16
N SER A 14 -28.74 -34.75 -4.82
CA SER A 14 -28.61 -33.48 -5.54
C SER A 14 -28.20 -32.36 -4.57
N SER A 15 -28.94 -32.18 -3.47
CA SER A 15 -28.63 -31.19 -2.43
C SER A 15 -27.25 -31.39 -1.80
N PHE A 16 -26.83 -32.64 -1.58
CA PHE A 16 -25.51 -32.95 -1.03
C PHE A 16 -24.38 -32.48 -1.97
N PHE A 17 -24.44 -32.83 -3.25
CA PHE A 17 -23.41 -32.44 -4.22
C PHE A 17 -23.37 -30.93 -4.43
N GLN A 18 -24.53 -30.27 -4.47
CA GLN A 18 -24.61 -28.82 -4.56
C GLN A 18 -23.97 -28.16 -3.33
N ASN A 19 -24.38 -28.55 -2.12
CA ASN A 19 -23.85 -27.94 -0.90
C ASN A 19 -22.36 -28.19 -0.72
N MET A 20 -21.87 -29.39 -1.10
CA MET A 20 -20.45 -29.70 -1.05
C MET A 20 -19.66 -28.88 -2.08
N ALA A 21 -20.24 -28.63 -3.26
CA ALA A 21 -19.63 -27.75 -4.25
C ALA A 21 -19.43 -26.35 -3.70
N TYR A 22 -20.43 -25.71 -3.09
CA TYR A 22 -20.29 -24.35 -2.51
C TYR A 22 -19.40 -24.33 -1.26
N THR A 23 -19.71 -25.13 -0.25
CA THR A 23 -19.00 -25.04 1.03
C THR A 23 -17.56 -25.56 0.97
N GLY A 24 -17.30 -26.64 0.22
CA GLY A 24 -15.98 -27.25 0.13
C GLY A 24 -14.97 -26.38 -0.63
N THR A 25 -15.44 -25.69 -1.66
CA THR A 25 -14.61 -24.81 -2.50
C THR A 25 -14.34 -23.49 -1.81
N LEU A 26 -15.34 -22.92 -1.13
CA LEU A 26 -15.16 -21.75 -0.28
C LEU A 26 -14.06 -21.93 0.76
N VAL A 27 -14.03 -23.09 1.44
CA VAL A 27 -12.98 -23.41 2.42
C VAL A 27 -11.63 -23.62 1.76
N TYR A 28 -11.61 -24.25 0.58
CA TYR A 28 -10.38 -24.42 -0.19
C TYR A 28 -9.80 -23.07 -0.63
N ILE A 29 -10.62 -22.15 -1.13
CA ILE A 29 -10.19 -20.81 -1.55
C ILE A 29 -9.69 -20.02 -0.35
N ALA A 30 -10.38 -20.11 0.80
CA ALA A 30 -10.08 -19.26 1.94
C ALA A 30 -8.75 -19.59 2.63
N ASN A 31 -8.34 -20.86 2.63
CA ASN A 31 -7.20 -21.33 3.42
C ASN A 31 -6.26 -22.31 2.71
N HIS A 32 -6.45 -22.51 1.40
CA HIS A 32 -5.60 -23.31 0.50
C HIS A 32 -5.37 -24.77 0.96
N SER A 33 -6.22 -25.33 1.83
CA SER A 33 -6.06 -26.68 2.39
C SER A 33 -7.36 -27.46 2.44
N ILE A 34 -7.40 -28.57 1.69
CA ILE A 34 -8.51 -29.54 1.66
C ILE A 34 -8.70 -30.22 3.03
N LYS A 35 -7.64 -30.31 3.85
CA LYS A 35 -7.72 -30.97 5.18
C LYS A 35 -8.72 -30.28 6.12
N ARG A 36 -9.01 -28.98 5.92
CA ARG A 36 -9.96 -28.23 6.77
C ARG A 36 -11.42 -28.65 6.53
N ILE A 37 -11.75 -29.25 5.39
CA ILE A 37 -13.08 -29.80 5.07
C ILE A 37 -13.46 -30.91 6.07
N PHE A 38 -12.50 -31.65 6.60
CA PHE A 38 -12.76 -32.73 7.57
C PHE A 38 -12.77 -32.26 9.04
N THR A 39 -12.77 -30.94 9.29
CA THR A 39 -12.79 -30.41 10.66
C THR A 39 -14.19 -30.36 11.24
N ARG A 40 -14.29 -30.50 12.57
CA ARG A 40 -15.58 -30.40 13.29
C ARG A 40 -16.31 -29.08 13.03
N ARG A 41 -15.56 -27.99 12.85
CA ARG A 41 -16.09 -26.65 12.55
C ARG A 41 -16.78 -26.62 11.19
N PHE A 42 -16.15 -27.21 10.17
CA PHE A 42 -16.73 -27.31 8.84
C PHE A 42 -18.01 -28.15 8.84
N VAL A 43 -17.97 -29.34 9.46
CA VAL A 43 -19.13 -30.24 9.49
C VAL A 43 -20.35 -29.56 10.13
N LEU A 44 -20.15 -28.82 11.23
CA LEU A 44 -21.22 -28.08 11.90
C LEU A 44 -21.77 -26.96 11.00
N CYS A 45 -20.89 -26.20 10.35
CA CYS A 45 -21.25 -25.17 9.37
C CYS A 45 -22.03 -25.74 8.17
N PHE A 46 -21.58 -26.88 7.64
CA PHE A 46 -22.21 -27.58 6.51
C PHE A 46 -23.62 -28.06 6.84
N ILE A 47 -23.82 -28.60 8.05
CA ILE A 47 -25.14 -29.04 8.53
C ILE A 47 -26.08 -27.84 8.66
N ILE A 48 -25.62 -26.73 9.25
CA ILE A 48 -26.42 -25.51 9.39
C ILE A 48 -26.81 -24.95 8.02
N TYR A 49 -25.85 -24.89 7.08
CA TYR A 49 -26.09 -24.45 5.72
C TYR A 49 -27.13 -25.31 4.99
N THR A 50 -26.99 -26.63 5.10
CA THR A 50 -27.90 -27.58 4.45
C THR A 50 -29.31 -27.49 5.02
N LEU A 51 -29.45 -27.34 6.34
CA LEU A 51 -30.74 -27.13 6.99
C LEU A 51 -31.38 -25.79 6.59
N ALA A 52 -30.58 -24.73 6.47
CA ALA A 52 -31.06 -23.42 6.04
C ALA A 52 -31.59 -23.46 4.60
N ILE A 53 -30.85 -24.08 3.67
CA ILE A 53 -31.29 -24.23 2.28
C ILE A 53 -32.56 -25.07 2.18
N TYR A 54 -32.62 -26.19 2.91
CA TYR A 54 -33.80 -27.05 2.91
C TYR A 54 -35.04 -26.29 3.40
N PHE A 55 -34.90 -25.48 4.45
CA PHE A 55 -35.98 -24.62 4.94
C PHE A 55 -36.42 -23.59 3.90
N LEU A 56 -35.48 -22.99 3.17
CA LEU A 56 -35.76 -22.03 2.11
C LEU A 56 -36.48 -22.66 0.91
N GLN A 57 -36.16 -23.91 0.57
CA GLN A 57 -36.81 -24.65 -0.51
C GLN A 57 -38.26 -25.02 -0.19
N ILE A 58 -38.61 -25.12 1.09
CA ILE A 58 -39.99 -25.39 1.53
C ILE A 58 -40.85 -24.12 1.51
N THR A 59 -40.23 -22.93 1.62
CA THR A 59 -40.95 -21.65 1.56
C THR A 59 -41.24 -21.24 0.10
N ASN A 60 -42.50 -20.86 -0.18
CA ASN A 60 -43.05 -20.53 -1.51
C ASN A 60 -42.16 -19.66 -2.43
N GLU A 61 -42.33 -19.83 -3.75
CA GLU A 61 -41.56 -19.18 -4.83
C GLU A 61 -41.45 -17.66 -4.76
N HIS A 62 -42.38 -16.97 -4.09
CA HIS A 62 -42.37 -15.50 -3.93
C HIS A 62 -41.16 -14.98 -3.12
N PHE A 63 -40.44 -15.84 -2.39
CA PHE A 63 -39.27 -15.46 -1.58
C PHE A 63 -37.93 -15.87 -2.20
N MET A 64 -37.87 -16.28 -3.47
CA MET A 64 -36.66 -16.78 -4.13
C MET A 64 -35.45 -15.82 -4.05
N LEU A 65 -35.69 -14.50 -4.04
CA LEU A 65 -34.61 -13.52 -3.89
C LEU A 65 -34.17 -13.37 -2.42
N PHE A 66 -35.09 -13.53 -1.47
CA PHE A 66 -34.77 -13.54 -0.04
C PHE A 66 -33.98 -14.80 0.36
N SER A 67 -34.29 -15.95 -0.26
CA SER A 67 -33.52 -17.19 -0.07
C SER A 67 -32.08 -17.05 -0.55
N LEU A 68 -31.84 -16.34 -1.65
CA LEU A 68 -30.47 -16.05 -2.12
C LEU A 68 -29.68 -15.22 -1.10
N PHE A 69 -30.29 -14.19 -0.50
CA PHE A 69 -29.60 -13.39 0.53
C PHE A 69 -29.24 -14.22 1.77
N ILE A 70 -30.14 -15.10 2.19
CA ILE A 70 -29.89 -15.99 3.32
C ILE A 70 -28.77 -17.00 2.97
N GLU A 71 -28.78 -17.56 1.77
CA GLU A 71 -27.73 -18.44 1.26
C GLU A 71 -26.36 -17.75 1.28
N PHE A 72 -26.27 -16.52 0.75
CA PHE A 72 -25.06 -15.71 0.78
C PHE A 72 -24.60 -15.36 2.20
N PHE A 73 -25.54 -15.04 3.09
CA PHE A 73 -25.24 -14.78 4.49
C PHE A 73 -24.59 -16.00 5.14
N PHE A 74 -25.17 -17.19 4.95
CA PHE A 74 -24.58 -18.40 5.49
C PHE A 74 -23.24 -18.73 4.86
N LEU A 75 -23.05 -18.60 3.54
CA LEU A 75 -21.74 -18.78 2.90
C LEU A 75 -20.69 -17.83 3.51
N THR A 76 -21.04 -16.57 3.71
CA THR A 76 -20.15 -15.59 4.37
C THR A 76 -19.77 -16.02 5.78
N VAL A 77 -20.74 -16.47 6.57
CA VAL A 77 -20.52 -16.96 7.94
C VAL A 77 -19.57 -18.18 7.93
N ILE A 78 -19.75 -19.09 6.99
CA ILE A 78 -18.88 -20.26 6.83
C ILE A 78 -17.46 -19.83 6.47
N ALA A 79 -17.30 -18.92 5.50
CA ALA A 79 -16.00 -18.37 5.15
C ALA A 79 -15.34 -17.69 6.35
N PHE A 80 -16.08 -16.91 7.13
CA PHE A 80 -15.54 -16.20 8.29
C PHE A 80 -15.07 -17.15 9.40
N PHE A 81 -15.89 -18.13 9.79
CA PHE A 81 -15.51 -19.05 10.88
C PHE A 81 -14.45 -20.09 10.49
N ASN A 82 -14.32 -20.39 9.19
CA ASN A 82 -13.39 -21.41 8.70
C ASN A 82 -12.10 -20.81 8.08
N SER A 83 -11.97 -19.48 8.04
CA SER A 83 -10.77 -18.78 7.55
C SER A 83 -10.20 -17.83 8.59
N GLU A 84 -8.93 -17.44 8.42
CA GLU A 84 -8.28 -16.41 9.22
C GLU A 84 -8.50 -15.00 8.63
N ARG A 85 -9.54 -14.86 7.80
CA ARG A 85 -9.82 -13.65 7.03
C ARG A 85 -10.85 -12.78 7.76
N ASN A 86 -10.76 -11.47 7.55
CA ASN A 86 -11.73 -10.53 8.10
C ASN A 86 -13.09 -10.69 7.41
N ILE A 87 -14.17 -10.23 8.06
CA ILE A 87 -15.54 -10.37 7.53
C ILE A 87 -15.71 -9.87 6.09
N THR A 88 -14.99 -8.82 5.69
CA THR A 88 -15.08 -8.28 4.33
C THR A 88 -14.31 -9.10 3.30
N GLN A 89 -13.23 -9.76 3.71
CA GLN A 89 -12.55 -10.75 2.88
C GLN A 89 -13.39 -12.02 2.77
N SER A 90 -14.04 -12.46 3.84
CA SER A 90 -14.97 -13.61 3.82
C SER A 90 -16.18 -13.36 2.92
N LEU A 91 -16.75 -12.15 2.95
CA LEU A 91 -17.78 -11.70 2.01
C LEU A 91 -17.28 -11.79 0.56
N PHE A 92 -16.11 -11.23 0.27
CA PHE A 92 -15.53 -11.28 -1.07
C PHE A 92 -15.34 -12.71 -1.58
N LEU A 93 -14.82 -13.59 -0.72
CA LEU A 93 -14.64 -15.00 -1.05
C LEU A 93 -15.96 -15.69 -1.34
N SER A 94 -17.01 -15.44 -0.55
CA SER A 94 -18.34 -16.00 -0.79
C SER A 94 -18.96 -15.54 -2.11
N ILE A 95 -18.70 -14.30 -2.53
CA ILE A 95 -19.18 -13.77 -3.82
C ILE A 95 -18.46 -14.44 -4.98
N ILE A 96 -17.12 -14.56 -4.91
CA ILE A 96 -16.35 -15.25 -5.95
C ILE A 96 -16.79 -16.70 -6.07
N ASP A 97 -16.90 -17.37 -4.93
CA ASP A 97 -17.31 -18.77 -4.85
C ASP A 97 -18.66 -18.99 -5.54
N PHE A 98 -19.64 -18.15 -5.18
CA PHE A 98 -20.97 -18.21 -5.78
C PHE A 98 -20.95 -17.99 -7.30
N VAL A 99 -20.22 -16.97 -7.77
CA VAL A 99 -20.16 -16.63 -9.20
C VAL A 99 -19.49 -17.76 -10.00
N VAL A 100 -18.37 -18.30 -9.50
CA VAL A 100 -17.63 -19.37 -10.19
C VAL A 100 -18.50 -20.61 -10.32
N ILE A 101 -19.15 -21.03 -9.23
CA ILE A 101 -20.00 -22.23 -9.24
C ILE A 101 -21.23 -22.01 -10.12
N SER A 102 -21.87 -20.85 -10.03
CA SER A 102 -23.04 -20.50 -10.87
C SER A 102 -22.70 -20.50 -12.37
N LEU A 103 -21.53 -19.98 -12.75
CA LEU A 103 -21.06 -20.01 -14.15
C LEU A 103 -20.85 -21.44 -14.64
N ILE A 104 -20.16 -22.26 -13.86
CA ILE A 104 -19.91 -23.67 -14.20
C ILE A 104 -21.23 -24.43 -14.31
N GLN A 105 -22.14 -24.22 -13.36
CA GLN A 105 -23.45 -24.85 -13.36
C GLN A 105 -24.28 -24.45 -14.59
N THR A 106 -24.23 -23.18 -14.99
CA THR A 106 -24.93 -22.68 -16.19
C THR A 106 -24.43 -23.36 -17.47
N VAL A 107 -23.12 -23.61 -17.58
CA VAL A 107 -22.52 -24.32 -18.72
C VAL A 107 -23.09 -25.74 -18.86
N PHE A 108 -23.39 -26.43 -17.76
CA PHE A 108 -24.00 -27.76 -17.78
C PHE A 108 -25.52 -27.72 -17.90
N LEU A 109 -26.18 -26.73 -17.29
CA LEU A 109 -27.64 -26.61 -17.27
C LEU A 109 -28.20 -26.33 -18.67
N VAL A 110 -27.57 -25.42 -19.43
CA VAL A 110 -28.09 -25.01 -20.75
C VAL A 110 -28.23 -26.20 -21.72
N PRO A 111 -27.20 -27.04 -21.97
CA PRO A 111 -27.34 -28.22 -22.82
C PRO A 111 -28.39 -29.22 -22.31
N PHE A 112 -28.47 -29.42 -20.99
CA PHE A 112 -29.46 -30.33 -20.39
C PHE A 112 -30.89 -29.82 -20.55
N SER A 113 -31.12 -28.52 -20.42
CA SER A 113 -32.44 -27.89 -20.63
C SER A 113 -32.89 -27.91 -22.10
N LEU A 114 -31.95 -27.97 -23.05
CA LEU A 114 -32.25 -28.11 -24.48
C LEU A 114 -32.57 -29.55 -24.87
N CYS A 115 -31.92 -30.52 -24.23
CA CYS A 115 -32.11 -31.95 -24.51
C CYS A 115 -33.27 -32.58 -23.71
N PHE A 116 -33.59 -32.05 -22.53
CA PHE A 116 -34.59 -32.58 -21.60
C PHE A 116 -35.50 -31.45 -21.10
N SER A 117 -36.78 -31.73 -20.87
CA SER A 117 -37.68 -30.81 -20.16
C SER A 117 -37.28 -30.75 -18.68
N VAL A 118 -36.36 -29.85 -18.35
CA VAL A 118 -35.87 -29.63 -16.98
C VAL A 118 -36.70 -28.53 -16.33
N ASP A 119 -37.47 -28.89 -15.31
CA ASP A 119 -38.01 -27.91 -14.37
C ASP A 119 -36.90 -27.56 -13.36
N THR A 120 -36.47 -26.30 -13.34
CA THR A 120 -35.39 -25.83 -12.47
C THR A 120 -35.78 -25.83 -11.00
N ASN A 121 -37.08 -25.86 -10.69
CA ASN A 121 -37.58 -25.84 -9.32
C ASN A 121 -37.82 -27.26 -8.78
N ASP A 122 -37.79 -28.29 -9.64
CA ASP A 122 -37.93 -29.69 -9.24
C ASP A 122 -36.58 -30.36 -8.94
N ILE A 123 -36.22 -30.35 -7.65
CA ILE A 123 -34.98 -30.95 -7.12
C ILE A 123 -35.01 -32.50 -7.20
N THR A 124 -36.18 -33.10 -7.45
CA THR A 124 -36.32 -34.55 -7.64
C THR A 124 -36.03 -34.99 -9.07
N SER A 125 -35.80 -34.05 -9.98
CA SER A 125 -35.52 -34.34 -11.37
C SER A 125 -34.13 -34.98 -11.56
N VAL A 126 -34.10 -36.13 -12.23
CA VAL A 126 -32.86 -36.87 -12.56
C VAL A 126 -31.87 -36.01 -13.36
N PRO A 127 -32.28 -35.23 -14.38
CA PRO A 127 -31.37 -34.36 -15.13
C PRO A 127 -30.64 -33.34 -14.25
N LEU A 128 -31.33 -32.73 -13.28
CA LEU A 128 -30.74 -31.72 -12.40
C LEU A 128 -29.71 -32.35 -11.45
N CYS A 129 -29.98 -33.56 -10.96
CA CYS A 129 -29.03 -34.31 -10.15
C CYS A 129 -27.71 -34.58 -10.92
N PHE A 130 -27.78 -34.94 -12.21
CA PHE A 130 -26.60 -35.06 -13.06
C PHE A 130 -25.85 -33.74 -13.24
N VAL A 131 -26.56 -32.63 -13.45
CA VAL A 131 -25.96 -31.28 -13.54
C VAL A 131 -25.19 -30.93 -12.26
N MET A 132 -25.74 -31.22 -11.08
CA MET A 132 -25.08 -30.95 -9.80
C MET A 132 -23.81 -31.81 -9.61
N ILE A 133 -23.87 -33.10 -9.95
CA ILE A 133 -22.69 -33.99 -9.90
C ILE A 133 -21.60 -33.51 -10.86
N LEU A 134 -21.96 -33.18 -12.10
CA LEU A 134 -21.01 -32.69 -13.10
C LEU A 134 -20.39 -31.35 -12.69
N THR A 135 -21.18 -30.46 -12.10
CA THR A 135 -20.70 -29.18 -11.54
C THR A 135 -19.67 -29.44 -10.44
N PHE A 136 -19.97 -30.32 -9.49
CA PHE A 136 -19.04 -30.67 -8.42
C PHE A 136 -17.70 -31.22 -8.96
N ILE A 137 -17.76 -32.13 -9.93
CA ILE A 137 -16.56 -32.70 -10.57
C ILE A 137 -15.77 -31.62 -11.32
N ALA A 138 -16.44 -30.79 -12.11
CA ALA A 138 -15.80 -29.73 -12.89
C ALA A 138 -15.09 -28.72 -11.99
N VAL A 139 -15.70 -28.38 -10.85
CA VAL A 139 -15.11 -27.47 -9.89
C VAL A 139 -13.85 -28.08 -9.26
N ILE A 140 -13.88 -29.36 -8.86
CA ILE A 140 -12.68 -30.05 -8.37
C ILE A 140 -11.56 -30.02 -9.42
N LEU A 141 -11.87 -30.32 -10.68
CA LEU A 141 -10.89 -30.30 -11.76
C LEU A 141 -10.31 -28.89 -11.97
N LEU A 142 -11.16 -27.87 -12.02
CA LEU A 142 -10.76 -26.48 -12.20
C LEU A 142 -9.78 -26.04 -11.11
N PHE A 143 -10.08 -26.30 -9.84
CA PHE A 143 -9.19 -25.97 -8.71
C PHE A 143 -7.93 -26.84 -8.61
N SER A 144 -7.93 -28.04 -9.21
CA SER A 144 -6.76 -28.94 -9.22
C SER A 144 -5.77 -28.63 -10.34
N PHE A 145 -6.26 -28.21 -11.51
CA PHE A 145 -5.43 -28.03 -12.71
C PHE A 145 -5.05 -26.59 -12.99
N THR A 146 -5.76 -25.60 -12.42
CA THR A 146 -5.46 -24.20 -12.65
C THR A 146 -5.03 -23.50 -11.35
N PRO A 147 -4.01 -22.62 -11.39
CA PRO A 147 -3.53 -21.90 -10.20
C PRO A 147 -4.46 -20.72 -9.84
N ILE A 148 -5.77 -20.98 -9.75
CA ILE A 148 -6.81 -19.99 -9.43
C ILE A 148 -6.53 -19.30 -8.11
N LEU A 149 -5.97 -20.00 -7.14
CA LEU A 149 -5.60 -19.44 -5.83
C LEU A 149 -4.66 -18.23 -5.97
N LYS A 150 -3.68 -18.30 -6.87
CA LYS A 150 -2.76 -17.18 -7.15
C LYS A 150 -3.48 -15.97 -7.74
N TYR A 151 -4.48 -16.21 -8.58
CA TYR A 151 -5.30 -15.15 -9.17
C TYR A 151 -6.28 -14.56 -8.16
N ILE A 152 -6.87 -15.36 -7.28
CA ILE A 152 -7.76 -14.90 -6.22
C ILE A 152 -6.99 -14.08 -5.20
N GLU A 153 -5.79 -14.50 -4.78
CA GLU A 153 -4.94 -13.71 -3.89
C GLU A 153 -4.54 -12.38 -4.54
N LYS A 154 -4.18 -12.40 -5.83
CA LYS A 154 -3.88 -11.17 -6.57
C LYS A 154 -5.12 -10.26 -6.66
N ALA A 155 -6.31 -10.83 -6.88
CA ALA A 155 -7.58 -10.11 -6.94
C ALA A 155 -7.99 -9.54 -5.56
N MET A 156 -7.68 -10.23 -4.45
CA MET A 156 -7.88 -9.72 -3.08
C MET A 156 -7.10 -8.43 -2.81
N HIS A 157 -5.97 -8.24 -3.50
CA HIS A 157 -5.17 -7.01 -3.40
C HIS A 157 -5.69 -5.89 -4.32
N PHE A 158 -6.57 -6.19 -5.26
CA PHE A 158 -7.21 -5.18 -6.10
C PHE A 158 -8.48 -4.65 -5.42
N SER A 159 -8.42 -3.37 -5.07
CA SER A 159 -9.48 -2.56 -4.47
C SER A 159 -10.88 -2.73 -5.06
N TYR A 160 -10.94 -2.96 -6.37
CA TYR A 160 -12.18 -2.96 -7.16
C TYR A 160 -12.66 -4.37 -7.56
N ALA A 161 -11.88 -5.42 -7.28
CA ALA A 161 -12.23 -6.77 -7.73
C ALA A 161 -13.58 -7.24 -7.15
N ALA A 162 -13.84 -6.95 -5.87
CA ALA A 162 -15.09 -7.27 -5.20
C ALA A 162 -16.30 -6.61 -5.88
N ALA A 163 -16.17 -5.33 -6.25
CA ALA A 163 -17.20 -4.60 -6.96
C ALA A 163 -17.48 -5.17 -8.36
N ILE A 164 -16.44 -5.60 -9.08
CA ILE A 164 -16.57 -6.18 -10.42
C ILE A 164 -17.27 -7.55 -10.36
N PHE A 165 -16.86 -8.44 -9.45
CA PHE A 165 -17.50 -9.74 -9.28
C PHE A 165 -18.95 -9.63 -8.79
N PHE A 166 -19.22 -8.66 -7.93
CA PHE A 166 -20.57 -8.37 -7.49
C PHE A 166 -21.46 -7.87 -8.65
N LEU A 167 -20.95 -6.96 -9.48
CA LEU A 167 -21.66 -6.47 -10.66
C LEU A 167 -21.94 -7.61 -11.66
N LEU A 168 -20.98 -8.52 -11.85
CA LEU A 168 -21.17 -9.75 -12.63
C LEU A 168 -22.28 -10.64 -12.05
N ALA A 169 -22.33 -10.84 -10.72
CA ALA A 169 -23.40 -11.62 -10.08
C ALA A 169 -24.78 -11.01 -10.32
N VAL A 170 -24.91 -9.68 -10.20
CA VAL A 170 -26.16 -8.97 -10.48
C VAL A 170 -26.56 -9.12 -11.95
N ILE A 171 -25.62 -9.02 -12.89
CA ILE A 171 -25.90 -9.23 -14.32
C ILE A 171 -26.40 -10.66 -14.56
N ILE A 172 -25.78 -11.67 -13.94
CA ILE A 172 -26.20 -13.07 -14.09
C ILE A 172 -27.63 -13.26 -13.58
N ILE A 173 -27.97 -12.67 -12.42
CA ILE A 173 -29.33 -12.72 -11.86
C ILE A 173 -30.34 -12.04 -12.79
N LEU A 174 -30.01 -10.86 -13.32
CA LEU A 174 -30.86 -10.15 -14.28
C LEU A 174 -31.05 -10.94 -15.58
N LEU A 175 -30.00 -11.61 -16.05
CA LEU A 175 -30.03 -12.43 -17.26
C LEU A 175 -30.84 -13.71 -17.05
N TYR A 176 -30.77 -14.32 -15.87
CA TYR A 176 -31.66 -15.42 -15.46
C TYR A 176 -33.13 -14.96 -15.50
N ILE A 177 -33.47 -13.84 -14.87
CA ILE A 177 -34.84 -13.29 -14.86
C ILE A 177 -35.35 -13.04 -16.30
N LEU A 178 -34.49 -12.55 -17.19
CA LEU A 178 -34.82 -12.32 -18.60
C LEU A 178 -35.10 -13.62 -19.36
N ILE A 179 -34.32 -14.68 -19.09
CA ILE A 179 -34.46 -15.99 -19.75
C ILE A 179 -35.73 -16.71 -19.29
N THR A 180 -36.05 -16.68 -18.00
CA THR A 180 -37.19 -17.43 -17.44
C THR A 180 -38.56 -16.79 -17.76
N LYS A 181 -38.60 -15.66 -18.49
CA LYS A 181 -39.81 -14.91 -18.87
C LYS A 181 -40.80 -14.76 -17.69
N SER A 182 -40.29 -14.29 -16.56
CA SER A 182 -41.11 -14.17 -15.35
C SER A 182 -42.10 -13.00 -15.42
N GLU A 183 -43.28 -13.18 -14.82
CA GLU A 183 -44.33 -12.15 -14.76
C GLU A 183 -43.92 -10.92 -13.91
N PHE A 184 -44.69 -9.83 -14.01
CA PHE A 184 -44.43 -8.53 -13.35
C PHE A 184 -44.16 -8.61 -11.83
N ASP A 185 -44.58 -9.69 -11.15
CA ASP A 185 -44.37 -9.90 -9.71
C ASP A 185 -42.87 -10.03 -9.31
N MET A 186 -41.98 -10.33 -10.26
CA MET A 186 -40.53 -10.41 -9.99
C MET A 186 -39.80 -9.05 -10.08
N LEU A 187 -40.47 -7.98 -10.51
CA LEU A 187 -39.83 -6.67 -10.73
C LEU A 187 -39.43 -5.98 -9.42
N ILE A 188 -40.29 -6.04 -8.40
CA ILE A 188 -40.03 -5.45 -7.08
C ILE A 188 -38.80 -6.10 -6.43
N PRO A 189 -38.73 -7.43 -6.24
CA PRO A 189 -37.59 -8.01 -5.58
C PRO A 189 -36.29 -7.87 -6.42
N ALA A 190 -36.35 -7.84 -7.75
CA ALA A 190 -35.20 -7.54 -8.60
C ALA A 190 -34.66 -6.11 -8.39
N SER A 191 -35.55 -5.12 -8.29
CA SER A 191 -35.17 -3.73 -8.01
C SER A 191 -34.56 -3.55 -6.61
N THR A 192 -35.06 -4.28 -5.60
CA THR A 192 -34.47 -4.26 -4.25
C THR A 192 -33.10 -4.94 -4.21
N ALA A 193 -32.90 -6.02 -4.96
CA ALA A 193 -31.60 -6.70 -5.05
C ALA A 193 -30.55 -5.80 -5.72
N LEU A 194 -30.96 -5.06 -6.76
CA LEU A 194 -30.11 -4.06 -7.42
C LEU A 194 -29.73 -2.92 -6.46
N ALA A 195 -30.68 -2.42 -5.66
CA ALA A 195 -30.43 -1.36 -4.69
C ALA A 195 -29.46 -1.78 -3.57
N ILE A 196 -29.66 -2.97 -2.99
CA ILE A 196 -28.75 -3.56 -2.01
C ILE A 196 -27.36 -3.75 -2.65
N GLY A 197 -27.33 -4.15 -3.91
CA GLY A 197 -26.09 -4.35 -4.62
C GLY A 197 -25.28 -3.09 -4.87
N ILE A 198 -25.96 -2.00 -5.26
CA ILE A 198 -25.33 -0.69 -5.37
C ILE A 198 -24.78 -0.24 -4.01
N PHE A 199 -25.55 -0.45 -2.93
CA PHE A 199 -25.09 -0.12 -1.57
C PHE A 199 -23.82 -0.89 -1.18
N LEU A 200 -23.78 -2.21 -1.41
CA LEU A 200 -22.60 -3.02 -1.13
C LEU A 200 -21.39 -2.59 -1.98
N LEU A 201 -21.60 -2.27 -3.26
CA LEU A 201 -20.55 -1.77 -4.13
C LEU A 201 -19.95 -0.46 -3.59
N VAL A 202 -20.79 0.50 -3.19
CA VAL A 202 -20.35 1.75 -2.58
C VAL A 202 -19.59 1.50 -1.27
N PHE A 203 -20.10 0.59 -0.43
CA PHE A 203 -19.45 0.21 0.81
C PHE A 203 -18.05 -0.41 0.58
N PHE A 204 -17.90 -1.28 -0.42
CA PHE A 204 -16.60 -1.87 -0.77
C PHE A 204 -15.61 -0.84 -1.33
N LEU A 205 -16.08 0.07 -2.19
CA LEU A 205 -15.26 1.18 -2.68
C LEU A 205 -14.74 2.03 -1.50
N TYR A 206 -15.61 2.37 -0.56
CA TYR A 206 -15.25 3.13 0.63
C TYR A 206 -14.22 2.40 1.51
N GLN A 207 -14.45 1.12 1.78
CA GLN A 207 -13.51 0.32 2.57
C GLN A 207 -12.14 0.25 1.88
N SER A 208 -12.12 0.11 0.56
CA SER A 208 -10.89 0.01 -0.18
C SER A 208 -10.07 1.30 -0.17
N MET A 209 -10.73 2.46 -0.27
CA MET A 209 -10.06 3.76 -0.13
C MET A 209 -9.41 3.90 1.25
N THR A 210 -10.11 3.47 2.31
CA THR A 210 -9.56 3.47 3.68
C THR A 210 -8.34 2.54 3.81
N GLY A 211 -8.34 1.40 3.12
CA GLY A 211 -7.20 0.48 3.07
C GLY A 211 -5.98 1.07 2.36
N TYR A 212 -6.20 1.83 1.28
CA TYR A 212 -5.12 2.49 0.54
C TYR A 212 -4.42 3.56 1.38
N LYS A 213 -5.20 4.36 2.11
CA LYS A 213 -4.66 5.38 3.05
C LYS A 213 -3.77 4.74 4.13
N LYS A 214 -4.23 3.65 4.75
CA LYS A 214 -3.45 2.93 5.77
C LYS A 214 -2.16 2.32 5.20
N LYS A 215 -2.19 1.82 3.97
CA LYS A 215 -0.99 1.28 3.32
C LYS A 215 0.02 2.38 3.01
N GLN A 216 -0.45 3.54 2.55
CA GLN A 216 0.39 4.70 2.32
C GLN A 216 1.06 5.18 3.61
N GLU A 217 0.29 5.31 4.71
CA GLU A 217 0.86 5.63 6.03
C GLU A 217 1.94 4.62 6.45
N LEU A 218 1.73 3.33 6.20
CA LEU A 218 2.69 2.28 6.55
C LEU A 218 3.98 2.36 5.72
N ASP A 219 3.88 2.65 4.43
CA ASP A 219 5.06 2.87 3.57
C ASP A 219 5.87 4.09 4.06
N ASP A 220 5.20 5.16 4.49
CA ASP A 220 5.86 6.32 5.12
C ASP A 220 6.62 5.91 6.40
N TYR A 221 6.04 5.07 7.25
CA TYR A 221 6.73 4.52 8.43
C TYR A 221 7.96 3.68 8.08
N THR A 222 7.92 2.87 7.01
CA THR A 222 9.09 2.07 6.58
C THR A 222 10.25 2.93 6.09
N THR A 223 9.95 4.13 5.57
CA THR A 223 10.96 5.13 5.21
C THR A 223 11.50 5.87 6.44
N TYR A 224 10.65 6.14 7.43
CA TYR A 224 10.98 6.89 8.64
C TYR A 224 11.84 6.13 9.66
N ILE A 225 11.50 4.87 9.94
CA ILE A 225 12.14 4.07 11.00
C ILE A 225 13.66 3.95 10.83
N PRO A 226 14.22 3.67 9.64
CA PRO A 226 15.66 3.59 9.46
C PRO A 226 16.40 4.91 9.75
N VAL A 227 15.78 6.05 9.41
CA VAL A 227 16.35 7.37 9.69
C VAL A 227 16.36 7.63 11.20
N LEU A 228 15.24 7.35 11.87
CA LEU A 228 15.15 7.50 13.33
C LEU A 228 16.16 6.60 14.06
N ASN A 229 16.30 5.34 13.64
CA ASN A 229 17.25 4.42 14.25
C ASN A 229 18.70 4.92 14.13
N ARG A 230 19.08 5.43 12.95
CA ARG A 230 20.42 6.03 12.77
C ARG A 230 20.63 7.25 13.68
N LEU A 231 19.63 8.12 13.82
CA LEU A 231 19.71 9.26 14.74
C LEU A 231 19.87 8.80 16.19
N ILE A 232 19.14 7.78 16.60
CA ILE A 232 19.26 7.21 17.96
C ILE A 232 20.66 6.62 18.17
N GLU A 233 21.18 5.85 17.22
CA GLU A 233 22.52 5.28 17.28
C GLU A 233 23.60 6.38 17.39
N ASP A 234 23.45 7.47 16.65
CA ASP A 234 24.41 8.57 16.70
C ASP A 234 24.31 9.38 18.00
N ILE A 235 23.10 9.54 18.57
CA ILE A 235 22.92 10.11 19.90
C ILE A 235 23.59 9.23 20.96
N GLN A 236 23.45 7.90 20.86
CA GLN A 236 24.07 6.96 21.79
C GLN A 236 25.60 7.02 21.71
N LYS A 237 26.17 6.95 20.50
CA LYS A 237 27.62 7.15 20.31
C LYS A 237 28.11 8.47 20.89
N LYS A 238 27.31 9.54 20.79
CA LYS A 238 27.66 10.84 21.37
C LYS A 238 27.64 10.80 22.89
N GLN A 239 26.67 10.12 23.51
CA GLN A 239 26.68 9.92 24.96
C GLN A 239 27.93 9.17 25.40
N ASP A 240 28.34 8.14 24.66
CA ASP A 240 29.58 7.40 24.92
C ASP A 240 30.80 8.34 24.85
N ILE A 241 30.90 9.14 23.78
CA ILE A 241 31.98 10.12 23.61
C ILE A 241 31.99 11.17 24.74
N TYR A 242 30.83 11.66 25.19
CA TYR A 242 30.79 12.60 26.33
C TYR A 242 31.23 11.96 27.63
N ASN A 243 30.83 10.71 27.88
CA ASN A 243 31.28 9.98 29.06
C ASN A 243 32.79 9.78 29.03
N ASP A 244 33.37 9.45 27.87
CA ASP A 244 34.81 9.32 27.68
C ASP A 244 35.55 10.65 27.89
N GLN A 245 35.00 11.77 27.40
CA GLN A 245 35.54 13.11 27.63
C GLN A 245 35.50 13.53 29.11
N LEU A 246 34.43 13.20 29.84
CA LEU A 246 34.35 13.47 31.27
C LEU A 246 35.35 12.60 32.05
N LEU A 247 35.54 11.35 31.64
CA LEU A 247 36.51 10.45 32.23
C LEU A 247 37.94 10.96 32.00
N SER A 248 38.29 11.41 30.80
CA SER A 248 39.63 11.94 30.51
C SER A 248 39.91 13.23 31.28
N ILE A 249 38.91 14.11 31.45
CA ILE A 249 39.02 15.29 32.32
C ILE A 249 39.24 14.86 33.78
N SER A 250 38.48 13.89 34.27
CA SER A 250 38.63 13.38 35.64
C SER A 250 40.02 12.79 35.89
N GLN A 251 40.54 12.03 34.93
CA GLN A 251 41.90 11.45 34.98
C GLN A 251 42.97 12.54 34.99
N ALA A 252 42.86 13.54 34.11
CA ALA A 252 43.80 14.66 34.06
C ALA A 252 43.78 15.50 35.36
N LEU A 253 42.61 15.65 36.00
CA LEU A 253 42.49 16.32 37.30
C LEU A 253 43.13 15.52 38.45
N GLU A 254 43.11 14.18 38.38
CA GLU A 254 43.75 13.31 39.39
C GLU A 254 45.29 13.32 39.29
N GLU A 255 45.85 13.45 38.08
CA GLU A 255 47.30 13.51 37.85
C GLU A 255 47.96 14.79 38.42
N LYS A 256 47.16 15.83 38.74
CA LYS A 256 47.63 17.13 39.27
C LYS A 256 48.68 17.83 38.38
N ASP A 257 48.70 17.53 37.09
CA ASP A 257 49.52 18.21 36.10
C ASP A 257 48.65 19.15 35.24
N ASP A 258 48.92 20.45 35.35
CA ASP A 258 48.23 21.49 34.59
C ASP A 258 48.48 21.39 33.07
N ASN A 259 49.59 20.77 32.64
CA ASN A 259 49.87 20.61 31.22
C ASN A 259 49.00 19.53 30.58
N THR A 260 48.84 18.37 31.23
CA THR A 260 47.95 17.29 30.74
C THR A 260 46.50 17.76 30.66
N LEU A 261 46.05 18.55 31.66
CA LEU A 261 44.71 19.14 31.65
C LEU A 261 44.51 20.13 30.48
N LYS A 262 45.52 20.96 30.18
CA LYS A 262 45.47 21.87 29.02
C LYS A 262 45.43 21.12 27.69
N GLU A 263 46.18 20.04 27.54
CA GLU A 263 46.19 19.21 26.33
C GLU A 263 44.84 18.53 26.10
N VAL A 264 44.29 17.87 27.13
CA VAL A 264 42.96 17.22 27.06
C VAL A 264 41.86 18.24 26.78
N LEU A 265 41.88 19.41 27.45
CA LEU A 265 40.93 20.47 27.17
C LEU A 265 41.07 20.99 25.74
N HIS A 266 42.28 21.18 25.23
CA HIS A 266 42.50 21.62 23.84
C HIS A 266 41.92 20.62 22.83
N GLU A 267 42.17 19.32 23.02
CA GLU A 267 41.65 18.25 22.16
C GLU A 267 40.11 18.20 22.18
N ILE A 268 39.49 18.28 23.36
CA ILE A 268 38.03 18.32 23.52
C ILE A 268 37.45 19.57 22.85
N THR A 269 38.14 20.71 22.96
CA THR A 269 37.67 21.98 22.40
C THR A 269 37.74 21.95 20.87
N GLU A 270 38.85 21.47 20.28
CA GLU A 270 38.98 21.28 18.83
C GLU A 270 37.95 20.31 18.28
N TYR A 271 37.74 19.17 18.96
CA TYR A 271 36.72 18.20 18.59
C TYR A 271 35.31 18.82 18.59
N ASN A 272 34.93 19.52 19.67
CA ASN A 272 33.61 20.15 19.77
C ASN A 272 33.40 21.30 18.76
N ILE A 273 34.43 22.06 18.43
CA ILE A 273 34.37 23.10 17.39
C ILE A 273 34.09 22.46 16.02
N SER A 274 34.75 21.35 15.69
CA SER A 274 34.55 20.63 14.42
C SER A 274 33.14 20.01 14.27
N GLN A 275 32.46 19.74 15.39
CA GLN A 275 31.14 19.11 15.43
C GLN A 275 29.97 20.10 15.59
N LYS A 276 30.24 21.38 15.89
CA LYS A 276 29.23 22.43 16.11
C LYS A 276 28.24 22.58 14.94
N ILE A 277 28.69 22.34 13.71
CA ILE A 277 27.89 22.42 12.47
C ILE A 277 26.80 21.33 12.43
N SER A 278 27.08 20.13 12.93
CA SER A 278 26.16 18.98 12.87
C SER A 278 24.97 19.13 13.83
N TYR A 279 25.10 19.89 14.92
CA TYR A 279 24.06 20.03 15.94
C TYR A 279 23.13 21.23 15.76
N GLN A 280 23.46 22.17 14.86
CA GLN A 280 22.57 23.30 14.58
C GLN A 280 21.22 22.83 14.04
N PHE A 281 21.18 21.72 13.30
CA PHE A 281 19.95 21.14 12.76
C PHE A 281 18.99 20.60 13.80
N LEU A 282 19.47 20.22 14.99
CA LEU A 282 18.60 19.70 16.05
C LEU A 282 17.60 20.74 16.58
N HIS A 283 17.85 22.02 16.32
CA HIS A 283 16.94 23.11 16.66
C HIS A 283 15.84 23.31 15.61
N LEU A 284 15.95 22.72 14.42
CA LEU A 284 14.89 22.78 13.41
C LEU A 284 13.64 22.07 13.95
N GLN A 285 12.49 22.73 13.85
CA GLN A 285 11.20 22.16 14.29
C GLN A 285 10.80 20.95 13.44
N ASN A 286 11.17 20.95 12.16
CA ASN A 286 11.00 19.81 11.29
C ASN A 286 12.11 18.76 11.54
N ARG A 287 11.73 17.68 12.25
CA ARG A 287 12.65 16.60 12.63
C ARG A 287 13.18 15.80 11.44
N LEU A 288 12.40 15.68 10.36
CA LEU A 288 12.82 14.94 9.18
C LEU A 288 13.89 15.71 8.41
N LEU A 289 13.67 17.01 8.24
CA LEU A 289 14.67 17.92 7.66
C LEU A 289 15.95 17.93 8.51
N ALA A 290 15.83 17.99 9.84
CA ALA A 290 16.98 17.90 10.74
C ALA A 290 17.78 16.61 10.52
N GLY A 291 17.09 15.46 10.44
CA GLY A 291 17.70 14.16 10.19
C GLY A 291 18.41 14.07 8.85
N LEU A 292 17.78 14.58 7.78
CA LEU A 292 18.38 14.66 6.44
C LEU A 292 19.65 15.51 6.45
N MET A 293 19.57 16.73 6.97
CA MET A 293 20.68 17.69 7.01
C MET A 293 21.87 17.09 7.75
N TYR A 294 21.63 16.48 8.91
CA TYR A 294 22.65 15.80 9.69
C TYR A 294 23.28 14.64 8.90
N ALA A 295 22.47 13.74 8.32
CA ALA A 295 22.97 12.58 7.59
C ALA A 295 23.81 12.97 6.36
N LYS A 296 23.33 13.95 5.57
CA LYS A 296 24.00 14.37 4.33
C LYS A 296 25.28 15.15 4.60
N THR A 297 25.28 16.04 5.59
CA THR A 297 26.50 16.77 5.96
C THR A 297 27.55 15.84 6.56
N THR A 298 27.14 14.81 7.32
CA THR A 298 28.04 13.78 7.84
C THR A 298 28.63 12.94 6.72
N ALA A 299 27.82 12.43 5.80
CA ALA A 299 28.29 11.67 4.64
C ALA A 299 29.24 12.48 3.74
N ALA A 300 29.03 13.80 3.66
CA ALA A 300 29.89 14.67 2.87
C ALA A 300 31.22 15.01 3.58
N LYS A 301 31.26 15.01 4.93
CA LYS A 301 32.52 15.06 5.69
C LYS A 301 33.42 13.87 5.38
N GLU A 302 32.86 12.67 5.17
CA GLU A 302 33.63 11.48 4.76
C GLU A 302 34.30 11.68 3.39
N LYS A 303 33.69 12.48 2.50
CA LYS A 303 34.28 12.91 1.22
C LYS A 303 35.21 14.13 1.34
N LYS A 304 35.51 14.57 2.57
CA LYS A 304 36.31 15.77 2.91
C LYS A 304 35.79 17.05 2.23
N LEU A 305 34.48 17.16 2.08
CA LEU A 305 33.80 18.40 1.69
C LEU A 305 33.60 19.28 2.93
N ARG A 306 33.68 20.61 2.74
CA ARG A 306 33.40 21.59 3.78
C ARG A 306 31.98 22.12 3.62
N PHE A 307 31.26 22.27 4.72
CA PHE A 307 29.94 22.92 4.72
C PHE A 307 30.01 24.18 5.55
N ASP A 308 29.54 25.28 4.98
CA ASP A 308 29.28 26.52 5.70
C ASP A 308 27.76 26.74 5.72
N ILE A 309 27.20 26.79 6.92
CA ILE A 309 25.76 26.66 7.12
C ILE A 309 25.27 27.81 7.97
N THR A 310 24.30 28.54 7.41
CA THR A 310 23.62 29.64 8.08
C THR A 310 22.14 29.29 8.22
N ILE A 311 21.65 29.25 9.45
CA ILE A 311 20.22 29.04 9.75
C ILE A 311 19.71 30.29 10.47
N SER A 312 18.85 31.04 9.80
CA SER A 312 18.24 32.28 10.33
C SER A 312 16.90 31.99 11.01
N ASP A 313 16.15 31.00 10.51
CA ASP A 313 14.84 30.60 11.03
C ASP A 313 14.78 29.08 11.22
N TYR A 314 14.32 28.63 12.39
CA TYR A 314 14.23 27.21 12.76
C TYR A 314 12.82 26.62 12.63
N THR A 315 11.81 27.43 12.30
CA THR A 315 10.40 27.02 12.23
C THR A 315 10.04 26.30 10.93
N CYS A 316 10.75 26.62 9.84
CA CYS A 316 10.58 26.02 8.51
C CYS A 316 9.12 25.95 8.01
N PRO A 317 8.38 27.07 7.91
CA PRO A 317 7.00 27.04 7.43
C PRO A 317 7.00 26.67 5.94
N CYS A 318 6.44 25.51 5.60
CA CYS A 318 6.23 25.07 4.22
C CYS A 318 4.76 24.76 3.97
N HIS A 319 4.26 25.06 2.77
CA HIS A 319 2.95 24.59 2.31
C HIS A 319 2.95 23.12 1.85
N CYS A 320 4.14 22.54 1.69
CA CYS A 320 4.38 21.17 1.31
C CYS A 320 4.34 20.20 2.50
N THR A 321 4.23 18.90 2.22
CA THR A 321 4.41 17.88 3.26
C THR A 321 5.87 17.79 3.70
N ASP A 322 6.14 17.38 4.94
CA ASP A 322 7.52 17.23 5.44
C ASP A 322 8.37 16.28 4.58
N ILE A 323 7.74 15.27 3.97
CA ILE A 323 8.39 14.30 3.07
C ILE A 323 8.80 15.00 1.77
N GLU A 324 7.89 15.75 1.14
CA GLU A 324 8.22 16.50 -0.08
C GLU A 324 9.31 17.56 0.19
N LEU A 325 9.30 18.19 1.37
CA LEU A 325 10.35 19.12 1.78
C LEU A 325 11.72 18.44 1.85
N VAL A 326 11.77 17.27 2.50
CA VAL A 326 13.00 16.45 2.62
C VAL A 326 13.49 16.00 1.25
N ASP A 327 12.60 15.58 0.35
CA ASP A 327 12.96 15.20 -1.02
C ASP A 327 13.56 16.38 -1.79
N LEU A 328 12.93 17.56 -1.71
CA LEU A 328 13.40 18.78 -2.36
C LEU A 328 14.80 19.17 -1.89
N VAL A 329 14.99 19.26 -0.57
CA VAL A 329 16.29 19.60 0.03
C VAL A 329 17.33 18.52 -0.26
N GLY A 330 16.94 17.25 -0.20
CA GLY A 330 17.81 16.11 -0.49
C GLY A 330 18.34 16.13 -1.91
N ILE A 331 17.49 16.41 -2.90
CA ILE A 331 17.89 16.55 -4.31
C ILE A 331 18.95 17.65 -4.47
N LEU A 332 18.75 18.81 -3.82
CA LEU A 332 19.68 19.93 -3.91
C LEU A 332 21.03 19.61 -3.28
N ILE A 333 21.03 19.03 -2.08
CA ILE A 333 22.26 18.67 -1.36
C ILE A 333 23.04 17.57 -2.10
N ASP A 334 22.35 16.55 -2.62
CA ASP A 334 22.99 15.48 -3.40
C ASP A 334 23.63 16.02 -4.67
N ASN A 335 22.93 16.90 -5.40
CA ASN A 335 23.50 17.55 -6.57
C ASN A 335 24.72 18.40 -6.23
N ALA A 336 24.70 19.13 -5.11
CA ALA A 336 25.84 19.93 -4.67
C ALA A 336 27.04 19.07 -4.26
N ILE A 337 26.82 17.99 -3.51
CA ILE A 337 27.87 17.03 -3.10
C ILE A 337 28.48 16.37 -4.33
N ASP A 338 27.66 15.91 -5.26
CA ASP A 338 28.13 15.18 -6.44
C ASP A 338 28.85 16.08 -7.45
N ALA A 339 28.55 17.37 -7.46
CA ALA A 339 29.22 18.36 -8.30
C ALA A 339 30.51 18.94 -7.68
N SER A 340 30.79 18.65 -6.41
CA SER A 340 31.92 19.21 -5.66
C SER A 340 33.09 18.23 -5.55
N HIS A 341 34.31 18.75 -5.47
CA HIS A 341 35.55 17.98 -5.29
C HIS A 341 36.09 18.09 -3.86
N GLU A 342 37.07 17.25 -3.51
CA GLU A 342 37.73 17.28 -2.20
C GLU A 342 38.18 18.70 -1.83
N ASN A 343 37.91 19.12 -0.58
CA ASN A 343 38.17 20.47 -0.05
C ASN A 343 37.34 21.62 -0.64
N ASP A 344 36.40 21.34 -1.54
CA ASP A 344 35.41 22.35 -1.91
C ASP A 344 34.49 22.67 -0.74
N THR A 345 34.02 23.91 -0.72
CA THR A 345 33.07 24.40 0.30
C THR A 345 31.69 24.51 -0.33
N ILE A 346 30.68 23.94 0.31
CA ILE A 346 29.27 24.06 -0.05
C ILE A 346 28.63 25.00 0.98
N PHE A 347 27.94 26.03 0.52
CA PHE A 347 27.22 26.96 1.38
C PHE A 347 25.75 26.58 1.42
N ILE A 348 25.17 26.53 2.61
CA ILE A 348 23.74 26.29 2.80
C ILE A 348 23.15 27.44 3.62
N THR A 349 22.02 27.98 3.17
CA THR A 349 21.23 28.94 3.93
C THR A 349 19.81 28.42 4.09
N ILE A 350 19.36 28.35 5.35
CA ILE A 350 17.97 28.06 5.71
C ILE A 350 17.38 29.33 6.32
N ASP A 351 16.32 29.83 5.71
CA ASP A 351 15.66 31.06 6.15
C ASP A 351 14.15 30.98 5.86
N ARG A 352 13.45 32.07 6.17
CA ARG A 352 12.04 32.26 5.87
C ARG A 352 11.84 33.55 5.09
N MET A 353 11.06 33.47 4.02
CA MET A 353 10.57 34.63 3.29
C MET A 353 9.05 34.73 3.48
N GLN A 354 8.61 35.64 4.34
CA GLN A 354 7.20 35.75 4.76
C GLN A 354 6.70 34.45 5.41
N ASP A 355 5.79 33.74 4.75
CA ASP A 355 5.24 32.45 5.20
C ASP A 355 5.80 31.25 4.41
N ARG A 356 6.85 31.47 3.62
CA ARG A 356 7.49 30.45 2.79
C ARG A 356 8.85 30.04 3.32
N PHE A 357 9.17 28.77 3.15
CA PHE A 357 10.47 28.19 3.43
C PHE A 357 11.45 28.62 2.34
N LEU A 358 12.59 29.16 2.75
CA LEU A 358 13.70 29.49 1.87
C LEU A 358 14.84 28.52 2.14
N PHE A 359 15.25 27.81 1.10
CA PHE A 359 16.48 27.02 1.11
C PHE A 359 17.36 27.42 -0.05
N ARG A 360 18.58 27.84 0.28
CA ARG A 360 19.62 28.19 -0.69
C ARG A 360 20.80 27.27 -0.52
N ILE A 361 21.32 26.75 -1.63
CA ILE A 361 22.56 26.00 -1.69
C ILE A 361 23.48 26.57 -2.75
N GLU A 362 24.77 26.66 -2.43
CA GLU A 362 25.80 27.13 -3.34
C GLU A 362 26.96 26.15 -3.36
N ASN A 363 27.36 25.72 -4.55
CA ASN A 363 28.50 24.84 -4.75
C ASN A 363 29.35 25.32 -5.92
N PRO A 364 30.65 24.97 -5.98
CA PRO A 364 31.46 25.24 -7.16
C PRO A 364 30.81 24.62 -8.40
N GLY A 365 30.70 25.40 -9.47
CA GLY A 365 29.92 24.97 -10.62
C GLY A 365 30.03 25.87 -11.85
N PRO A 366 29.37 25.49 -12.95
CA PRO A 366 29.40 26.25 -14.19
C PRO A 366 28.71 27.61 -14.05
N LYS A 367 28.95 28.47 -15.05
CA LYS A 367 28.17 29.70 -15.20
C LYS A 367 26.72 29.36 -15.54
N ALA A 368 25.78 30.02 -14.89
CA ALA A 368 24.35 29.98 -15.11
C ALA A 368 23.98 30.81 -16.35
N ASP A 369 24.57 30.49 -17.50
CA ASP A 369 24.21 31.12 -18.77
C ASP A 369 22.84 30.63 -19.29
N SER A 370 22.29 31.33 -20.28
CA SER A 370 20.97 31.00 -20.83
C SER A 370 20.91 29.58 -21.40
N ALA A 371 22.01 29.07 -21.95
CA ALA A 371 22.09 27.73 -22.50
C ALA A 371 21.97 26.66 -21.40
N PHE A 372 22.67 26.84 -20.29
CA PHE A 372 22.62 25.99 -19.11
C PHE A 372 21.24 26.02 -18.46
N LEU A 373 20.70 27.21 -18.18
CA LEU A 373 19.39 27.38 -17.55
C LEU A 373 18.24 26.74 -18.36
N SER A 374 18.34 26.76 -19.70
CA SER A 374 17.35 26.13 -20.58
C SER A 374 17.35 24.59 -20.52
N LYS A 375 18.42 23.97 -19.99
CA LYS A 375 18.63 22.52 -19.95
C LYS A 375 18.55 21.93 -18.55
N ILE A 376 18.96 22.66 -17.52
CA ILE A 376 19.16 22.14 -16.16
C ILE A 376 17.93 21.44 -15.55
N PHE A 377 16.72 21.87 -15.92
CA PHE A 377 15.45 21.29 -15.45
C PHE A 377 14.81 20.29 -16.44
N ARG A 378 15.47 19.98 -17.57
CA ARG A 378 14.93 19.01 -18.53
C ARG A 378 15.05 17.59 -17.96
N PRO A 379 14.00 16.74 -18.05
CA PRO A 379 14.10 15.35 -17.64
C PRO A 379 15.25 14.63 -18.34
N GLY A 380 16.09 13.95 -17.57
CA GLY A 380 17.27 13.22 -18.06
C GLY A 380 18.52 14.07 -18.25
N TYR A 381 18.48 15.38 -17.97
CA TYR A 381 19.68 16.21 -18.01
C TYR A 381 20.63 15.86 -16.85
N THR A 382 21.86 15.49 -17.18
CA THR A 382 22.91 15.19 -16.21
C THR A 382 24.26 15.66 -16.73
N THR A 383 25.11 16.15 -15.84
CA THR A 383 26.51 16.49 -16.13
C THR A 383 27.48 15.37 -15.70
N LYS A 384 26.96 14.25 -15.19
CA LYS A 384 27.74 13.11 -14.70
C LYS A 384 28.12 12.15 -15.83
N GLU A 385 29.34 11.64 -15.82
CA GLU A 385 29.90 10.78 -16.89
C GLU A 385 29.24 9.39 -17.00
N HIS A 386 28.44 8.97 -16.01
CA HIS A 386 27.64 7.73 -16.06
C HIS A 386 26.15 8.10 -16.07
N SER A 387 25.47 7.87 -17.20
CA SER A 387 24.12 8.40 -17.50
C SER A 387 22.95 7.45 -17.19
N ILE A 388 23.22 6.21 -16.76
CA ILE A 388 22.17 5.23 -16.47
C ILE A 388 21.59 5.50 -15.07
N GLY A 389 20.38 6.07 -15.02
CA GLY A 389 19.63 6.29 -13.78
C GLY A 389 19.73 7.70 -13.16
N HIS A 390 20.40 8.66 -13.82
CA HIS A 390 20.56 10.03 -13.32
C HIS A 390 19.76 11.07 -14.14
N GLY A 391 19.64 12.29 -13.61
CA GLY A 391 19.07 13.45 -14.34
C GLY A 391 17.56 13.66 -14.22
N VAL A 392 16.88 12.95 -13.32
CA VAL A 392 15.44 13.12 -13.08
C VAL A 392 15.16 14.09 -11.92
N GLY A 393 16.06 14.19 -10.94
CA GLY A 393 15.86 14.90 -9.68
C GLY A 393 15.42 16.36 -9.83
N LEU A 394 16.18 17.19 -10.57
CA LEU A 394 15.84 18.61 -10.74
C LEU A 394 14.53 18.85 -11.51
N SER A 395 14.14 17.92 -12.39
CA SER A 395 12.85 18.00 -13.09
C SER A 395 11.68 17.70 -12.15
N ILE A 396 11.84 16.77 -11.19
CA ILE A 396 10.87 16.49 -10.14
C ILE A 396 10.80 17.69 -9.19
N LEU A 397 11.94 18.19 -8.74
CA LEU A 397 12.05 19.36 -7.86
C LEU A 397 11.25 20.54 -8.41
N ARG A 398 11.45 20.89 -9.70
CA ARG A 398 10.72 22.00 -10.32
C ARG A 398 9.21 21.77 -10.36
N LYS A 399 8.76 20.53 -10.65
CA LYS A 399 7.33 20.19 -10.67
C LYS A 399 6.70 20.29 -9.28
N THR A 400 7.39 19.80 -8.26
CA THR A 400 6.92 19.83 -6.88
C THR A 400 6.85 21.27 -6.36
N ILE A 401 7.85 22.11 -6.64
CA ILE A 401 7.81 23.53 -6.27
C ILE A 401 6.65 24.26 -6.97
N GLN A 402 6.43 24.01 -8.26
CA GLN A 402 5.33 24.60 -9.02
C GLN A 402 3.94 24.18 -8.52
N LYS A 403 3.80 22.94 -8.04
CA LYS A 403 2.56 22.44 -7.41
C LYS A 403 2.13 23.30 -6.22
N TYR A 404 3.08 23.88 -5.49
CA TYR A 404 2.85 24.73 -4.32
C TYR A 404 2.99 26.24 -4.62
N HIS A 405 3.01 26.64 -5.90
CA HIS A 405 3.18 28.04 -6.31
C HIS A 405 4.48 28.68 -5.76
N GLY A 406 5.49 27.85 -5.56
CA GLY A 406 6.83 28.28 -5.19
C GLY A 406 7.70 28.60 -6.39
N ASP A 407 8.91 29.07 -6.12
CA ASP A 407 9.89 29.50 -7.11
C ASP A 407 11.23 28.79 -6.93
N VAL A 408 11.92 28.54 -8.05
CA VAL A 408 13.31 28.08 -8.05
C VAL A 408 14.16 29.04 -8.87
N ILE A 409 15.17 29.61 -8.22
CA ILE A 409 16.07 30.60 -8.80
C ILE A 409 17.45 29.96 -8.92
N VAL A 410 18.07 30.14 -10.08
CA VAL A 410 19.44 29.66 -10.35
C VAL A 410 20.28 30.85 -10.75
N SER A 411 21.38 31.08 -10.04
CA SER A 411 22.28 32.21 -10.25
C SER A 411 23.73 31.81 -10.03
N ASN A 412 24.68 32.73 -10.25
CA ASN A 412 26.04 32.56 -9.79
C ASN A 412 26.38 33.53 -8.66
N THR A 413 27.13 33.05 -7.70
CA THR A 413 27.69 33.85 -6.59
C THR A 413 29.22 33.83 -6.67
N ALA A 414 29.84 34.85 -6.06
CA ALA A 414 31.29 34.95 -5.94
C ALA A 414 31.66 35.14 -4.47
N HIS A 415 32.51 34.25 -3.96
CA HIS A 415 33.02 34.34 -2.60
C HIS A 415 34.45 34.88 -2.65
N HIS A 416 34.62 36.15 -2.29
CA HIS A 416 35.91 36.86 -2.39
C HIS A 416 37.05 36.19 -1.59
N ASN A 417 36.72 35.37 -0.60
CA ASN A 417 37.68 34.69 0.27
C ASN A 417 38.02 33.25 -0.14
N ILE A 418 37.47 32.72 -1.24
CA ILE A 418 37.68 31.32 -1.66
C ILE A 418 38.03 31.23 -3.15
N ASN A 419 39.34 31.14 -3.45
CA ASN A 419 39.93 30.58 -4.68
C ASN A 419 39.38 31.02 -6.05
N ASN A 420 38.82 32.22 -6.20
CA ASN A 420 38.36 32.78 -7.48
C ASN A 420 37.43 31.85 -8.29
N LYS A 421 36.76 30.90 -7.60
CA LYS A 421 35.87 29.91 -8.21
C LYS A 421 34.50 30.52 -8.41
N THR A 422 33.83 30.14 -9.51
CA THR A 422 32.42 30.46 -9.71
C THR A 422 31.55 29.48 -8.94
N TYR A 423 30.60 30.00 -8.17
CA TYR A 423 29.63 29.19 -7.44
C TYR A 423 28.30 29.21 -8.19
N LEU A 424 27.70 28.03 -8.35
CA LEU A 424 26.33 27.90 -8.80
C LEU A 424 25.43 27.94 -7.56
N CYS A 425 24.51 28.89 -7.55
CA CYS A 425 23.54 29.08 -6.48
C CYS A 425 22.16 28.59 -6.95
N MET A 426 21.54 27.71 -6.18
CA MET A 426 20.14 27.34 -6.32
C MET A 426 19.38 27.73 -5.07
N GLU A 427 18.29 28.47 -5.26
CA GLU A 427 17.43 28.96 -4.19
C GLU A 427 15.99 28.54 -4.47
N ILE A 428 15.33 27.95 -3.47
CA ILE A 428 13.94 27.53 -3.57
C ILE A 428 13.10 28.24 -2.51
N HIS A 429 11.92 28.71 -2.93
CA HIS A 429 10.91 29.33 -2.08
C HIS A 429 9.64 28.50 -2.16
N ILE A 430 9.12 27.99 -1.04
CA ILE A 430 7.95 27.11 -1.03
C ILE A 430 7.03 27.31 0.16
#